data_AF-A0A849IDM1-F1
#
_entry.id   AF-A0A849IDM1-F1
#
_cell.length_a   1.000
_cell.length_b   1.000
_cell.length_c   1.000
_cell.angle_alpha   90.00
_cell.angle_beta   90.00
_cell.angle_gamma   90.00
#
_symmetry.space_group_name_H-M   'P 1'
#
loop_
_entity.id
_entity.type
_entity.pdbx_description
1 polymer ?
#
loop_
_entity_poly.entity_id
_entity_poly.type
_entity_poly.pdbx_seq_one_letter_code
_entity_poly.pdbx_strand_id
1 'polypeptide(L)'
;MNQFDVSGQWPLYDKWHGLGRWSYSLANRQLLEGTAGVEYDADCWALRVVAKRFTIAYQMSATAFFVQLELDGLARIGPDPLDTLKTSIPGFTKTNVAPPSN
;
A
#
# COMPACT_ATOMS: atom_id res chain seq x y z
N MET A 1 14.59 -22.33 15.28
CA MET A 1 13.99 -21.23 14.50
C MET A 1 13.18 -20.36 15.45
N ASN A 2 13.79 -19.35 16.07
CA ASN A 2 13.08 -18.44 16.98
C ASN A 2 13.33 -17.00 16.54
N GLN A 3 12.47 -16.52 15.65
CA GLN A 3 12.41 -15.13 15.23
C GLN A 3 11.08 -14.59 15.74
N PHE A 4 11.11 -13.52 16.52
CA PHE A 4 9.92 -12.86 17.01
C PHE A 4 9.66 -11.65 16.10
N ASP A 5 8.70 -11.80 15.19
CA ASP A 5 8.24 -10.71 14.34
C ASP A 5 6.95 -10.15 14.94
N VAL A 6 7.01 -8.91 15.41
CA VAL A 6 5.83 -8.16 15.85
C VAL A 6 5.54 -7.15 14.77
N SER A 7 4.49 -7.40 13.99
CA SER A 7 3.96 -6.44 13.03
C SER A 7 2.53 -6.08 13.41
N GLY A 8 2.20 -4.80 13.27
CA GLY A 8 0.89 -4.28 13.58
C GLY A 8 0.58 -3.06 12.73
N GLN A 9 -0.66 -3.00 12.26
CA GLN A 9 -1.26 -1.78 11.75
C GLN A 9 -2.34 -1.36 12.74
N TRP A 10 -2.34 -0.09 13.11
CA TRP A 10 -3.29 0.48 14.04
C TRP A 10 -3.98 1.65 13.37
N PRO A 11 -5.32 1.58 13.18
CA PRO A 11 -6.08 2.76 12.79
C PRO A 11 -6.04 3.74 13.97
N LEU A 12 -5.30 4.83 13.83
CA LEU A 12 -5.18 5.85 14.86
C LEU A 12 -6.41 6.76 14.83
N TYR A 13 -6.79 7.20 13.63
CA TYR A 13 -7.95 8.05 13.33
C TYR A 13 -8.46 7.73 11.92
N ASP A 14 -9.67 8.18 11.58
CA ASP A 14 -10.38 7.90 10.32
C ASP A 14 -9.49 7.87 9.06
N LYS A 15 -8.55 8.81 8.98
CA LYS A 15 -7.61 9.02 7.87
C LYS A 15 -6.15 8.71 8.20
N TRP A 16 -5.85 8.34 9.43
CA TRP A 16 -4.49 8.12 9.94
C TRP A 16 -4.29 6.67 10.35
N HIS A 17 -3.34 6.02 9.69
CA HIS A 17 -2.97 4.64 9.97
C HIS A 17 -1.51 4.60 10.44
N GLY A 18 -1.30 4.09 11.66
CA GLY A 18 0.03 3.78 12.15
C GLY A 18 0.42 2.38 11.70
N LEU A 19 1.63 2.21 11.20
CA LEU A 19 2.19 0.90 10.85
C LEU A 19 3.54 0.71 11.53
N GLY A 20 3.72 -0.40 12.22
CA GLY A 20 4.94 -0.70 12.95
C GLY A 20 5.29 -2.17 12.81
N ARG A 21 6.58 -2.44 12.60
CA ARG A 21 7.12 -3.78 12.57
C ARG A 21 8.48 -3.84 13.27
N TRP A 22 8.58 -4.67 14.29
CA TRP A 22 9.84 -5.02 14.93
C TRP A 22 10.15 -6.49 14.67
N SER A 23 11.29 -6.74 14.02
CA SER A 23 11.80 -8.10 13.78
C SER A 23 13.02 -8.35 14.68
N TYR A 24 12.84 -9.21 15.69
CA TYR A 24 13.87 -9.58 16.64
C TYR A 24 14.26 -11.06 16.44
N SER A 25 15.50 -11.34 16.05
CA SER A 25 15.98 -12.72 15.91
C SER A 25 16.65 -13.18 17.21
N LEU A 26 16.03 -14.14 17.92
CA LEU A 26 16.62 -14.71 19.13
C LEU A 26 17.89 -15.51 18.84
N ALA A 27 18.10 -15.95 17.58
CA ALA A 27 19.28 -16.70 17.17
C ALA A 27 20.59 -15.91 17.35
N ASN A 28 20.57 -14.58 17.15
CA ASN A 28 21.76 -13.73 17.26
C ASN A 28 21.70 -12.73 18.43
N ARG A 29 20.66 -12.74 19.28
CA ARG A 29 20.41 -11.70 20.32
C ARG A 29 20.56 -10.27 19.81
N GLN A 30 20.28 -10.05 18.52
CA GLN A 30 20.54 -8.78 17.86
C GLN A 30 19.25 -8.29 17.22
N LEU A 31 18.98 -7.00 17.41
CA LEU A 31 17.86 -6.33 16.76
C LEU A 31 18.20 -6.23 15.27
N LEU A 32 17.58 -7.05 14.43
CA LEU A 32 17.90 -7.09 12.99
C LEU A 32 17.35 -5.83 12.32
N GLU A 33 16.04 -5.61 12.46
CA GLU A 33 15.32 -4.56 11.76
C GLU A 33 14.14 -4.03 12.58
N GLY A 34 13.99 -2.71 12.60
CA GLY A 34 12.82 -2.01 13.13
C GLY A 34 12.28 -1.04 12.09
N THR A 35 11.00 -1.15 11.79
CA THR A 35 10.29 -0.30 10.84
C THR A 35 9.12 0.37 11.57
N ALA A 36 9.01 1.67 11.44
CA ALA A 36 7.89 2.44 11.94
C ALA A 36 7.45 3.41 10.86
N GLY A 37 6.14 3.54 10.67
CA GLY A 37 5.58 4.40 9.64
C GLY A 37 4.21 4.89 10.02
N VAL A 38 3.79 5.90 9.27
CA VAL A 38 2.47 6.47 9.34
C VAL A 38 1.97 6.71 7.92
N GLU A 39 0.71 6.43 7.73
CA GLU A 39 -0.02 6.63 6.50
C GLU A 39 -1.18 7.58 6.77
N TYR A 40 -1.29 8.57 5.89
CA TYR A 40 -2.38 9.53 5.89
C TYR A 40 -3.12 9.43 4.57
N ASP A 41 -4.39 9.01 4.61
CA ASP A 41 -5.27 8.90 3.46
C ASP A 41 -6.24 10.08 3.45
N ALA A 42 -6.19 10.88 2.40
CA ALA A 42 -7.07 12.02 2.22
C ALA A 42 -7.77 11.96 0.86
N ASP A 43 -8.70 11.01 0.69
CA ASP A 43 -9.73 10.86 -0.37
C ASP A 43 -9.23 10.93 -1.84
N CYS A 44 -8.50 12.00 -2.18
CA CYS A 44 -7.86 12.30 -3.45
C CYS A 44 -6.32 12.13 -3.42
N TRP A 45 -5.70 11.96 -2.24
CA TRP A 45 -4.26 11.74 -2.11
C TRP A 45 -3.92 10.92 -0.86
N ALA A 46 -2.88 10.11 -0.94
CA ALA A 46 -2.34 9.37 0.20
C ALA A 46 -0.86 9.69 0.39
N LEU A 47 -0.44 9.85 1.65
CA LEU A 47 0.94 10.08 2.02
C LEU A 47 1.40 9.00 2.99
N ARG A 48 2.44 8.27 2.60
CA ARG A 48 3.09 7.25 3.42
C ARG A 48 4.48 7.70 3.80
N VAL A 49 4.75 7.72 5.09
CA VAL A 49 6.07 8.02 5.64
C VAL A 49 6.52 6.82 6.45
N VAL A 50 7.64 6.21 6.04
CA VAL A 50 8.18 5.01 6.67
C VAL A 50 9.63 5.21 7.01
N ALA A 51 9.98 5.07 8.28
CA ALA A 51 11.33 5.00 8.78
C ALA A 51 11.71 3.54 9.02
N LYS A 52 12.75 3.08 8.34
CA LYS A 52 13.29 1.73 8.49
C LYS A 52 14.71 1.80 9.00
N ARG A 53 14.97 1.15 10.13
CA ARG A 53 16.30 1.01 10.71
C ARG A 53 16.77 -0.43 10.58
N PHE A 54 17.94 -0.64 9.98
CA PHE A 54 18.55 -1.94 9.78
C PHE A 54 20.03 -1.93 10.20
N THR A 55 20.52 -3.04 10.75
CA THR A 55 21.92 -3.18 11.17
C THR A 55 22.77 -3.58 9.97
N ILE A 56 23.73 -2.72 9.59
CA ILE A 56 24.63 -2.96 8.43
C ILE A 56 25.95 -3.63 8.83
N ALA A 57 26.46 -3.42 10.05
CA ALA A 57 27.68 -4.06 10.55
C ALA A 57 27.74 -4.06 12.09
N TYR A 58 28.78 -4.66 12.67
CA TYR A 58 29.05 -4.65 14.12
C TYR A 58 29.09 -3.20 14.62
N GLN A 59 28.09 -2.81 15.41
CA GLN A 59 27.84 -1.45 15.92
C GLN A 59 27.45 -0.35 14.89
N MET A 60 27.23 -0.67 13.61
CA MET A 60 26.70 0.30 12.64
C MET A 60 25.23 0.03 12.33
N SER A 61 24.38 1.03 12.62
CA SER A 61 22.97 1.04 12.25
C SER A 61 22.75 2.03 11.11
N ALA A 62 22.09 1.59 10.03
CA ALA A 62 21.59 2.47 8.99
C ALA A 62 20.11 2.78 9.24
N THR A 63 19.72 4.03 9.03
CA THR A 63 18.30 4.44 9.05
C THR A 63 17.95 4.99 7.69
N ALA A 64 16.96 4.37 7.04
CA ALA A 64 16.41 4.80 5.77
C ALA A 64 15.02 5.40 6.00
N PHE A 65 14.76 6.54 5.36
CA PHE A 65 13.46 7.19 5.37
C PHE A 65 12.87 7.09 3.97
N PHE A 66 11.64 6.62 3.90
CA PHE A 66 10.87 6.48 2.68
C PHE A 66 9.65 7.39 2.80
N VAL A 67 9.45 8.23 1.79
CA VAL A 67 8.28 9.09 1.66
C VAL A 67 7.67 8.80 0.32
N GLN A 68 6.39 8.44 0.31
CA GLN A 68 5.63 8.18 -0.90
C GLN A 68 4.37 9.04 -0.86
N LEU A 69 4.20 9.86 -1.89
CA LEU A 69 2.99 10.64 -2.12
C LEU A 69 2.28 10.04 -3.35
N GLU A 70 1.04 9.62 -3.14
CA GLU A 70 0.15 9.05 -4.16
C GLU A 70 -1.01 10.02 -4.37
N LEU A 71 -1.32 10.35 -5.63
CA LEU A 71 -2.30 11.38 -5.99
C LEU A 71 -3.38 10.75 -6.87
N ASP A 72 -4.30 10.00 -6.26
CA ASP A 72 -5.40 9.34 -6.96
C ASP A 72 -6.31 10.33 -7.71
N GLY A 73 -6.47 11.54 -7.19
CA GLY A 73 -7.34 12.57 -7.77
C GLY A 73 -6.73 13.39 -8.92
N LEU A 74 -5.40 13.42 -9.10
CA LEU A 74 -4.76 14.25 -10.13
C LEU A 74 -4.59 13.55 -11.48
N ALA A 75 -4.62 12.22 -11.51
CA ALA A 75 -4.53 11.45 -12.76
C ALA A 75 -5.89 11.28 -13.47
N ARG A 76 -7.02 11.59 -12.80
CA ARG A 76 -8.37 11.53 -13.37
C ARG A 76 -8.90 12.93 -13.73
N ILE A 77 -8.07 13.77 -14.36
CA ILE A 77 -8.55 14.95 -15.08
C ILE A 77 -8.91 14.51 -16.50
N GLY A 78 -10.14 14.05 -16.69
CA GLY A 78 -10.69 13.70 -18.00
C GLY A 78 -12.12 13.17 -17.87
N PRO A 79 -13.09 13.64 -18.67
CA PRO A 79 -14.45 13.14 -18.63
C PRO A 79 -14.46 11.63 -18.86
N ASP A 80 -15.33 10.96 -18.12
CA ASP A 80 -15.60 9.53 -18.15
C ASP A 80 -15.50 8.94 -19.58
N PRO A 81 -14.47 8.12 -19.92
CA PRO A 81 -14.35 7.53 -21.26
C PRO A 81 -15.45 6.50 -21.55
N LEU A 82 -16.33 6.21 -20.58
CA LEU A 82 -17.51 5.38 -20.79
C LEU A 82 -18.58 6.08 -21.65
N ASP A 83 -18.56 7.41 -21.76
CA ASP A 83 -19.43 8.16 -22.70
C ASP A 83 -18.83 8.19 -24.12
N THR A 84 -17.51 8.28 -24.25
CA THR A 84 -16.80 8.17 -25.52
C THR A 84 -16.92 6.76 -26.12
N LEU A 85 -16.88 5.71 -25.29
CA LEU A 85 -17.11 4.33 -25.76
C LEU A 85 -18.57 4.07 -26.19
N LYS A 86 -19.55 4.74 -25.57
CA LYS A 86 -20.96 4.63 -25.98
C LYS A 86 -21.26 5.35 -27.29
N THR A 87 -20.48 6.37 -27.64
CA THR A 87 -20.73 7.21 -28.82
C THR A 87 -20.09 6.65 -30.11
N SER A 88 -19.05 5.81 -30.00
CA SER A 88 -18.31 5.31 -31.18
C SER A 88 -18.83 4.02 -31.81
N ILE A 89 -19.81 3.31 -31.23
CA ILE A 89 -20.32 2.06 -31.83
C ILE A 89 -21.85 1.95 -31.69
N PRO A 90 -22.64 2.46 -32.66
CA PRO A 90 -24.00 2.02 -32.87
C PRO A 90 -23.98 0.53 -33.23
N GLY A 91 -24.41 -0.36 -32.33
CA GLY A 91 -24.59 -1.79 -32.62
C GLY A 91 -23.89 -2.80 -31.70
N PHE A 92 -23.36 -2.42 -30.53
CA PHE A 92 -22.80 -3.40 -29.60
C PHE A 92 -23.90 -4.29 -28.98
N THR A 93 -24.10 -5.48 -29.57
CA THR A 93 -25.01 -6.51 -29.07
C THR A 93 -24.32 -7.26 -27.93
N LYS A 94 -24.95 -7.28 -26.75
CA LYS A 94 -24.55 -8.10 -25.60
C LYS A 94 -24.47 -9.58 -26.02
N THR A 95 -23.27 -10.18 -25.96
CA THR A 95 -23.06 -11.62 -26.10
C THR A 95 -23.40 -12.37 -24.81
N ASN A 96 -24.58 -12.14 -24.23
CA ASN A 96 -25.12 -13.01 -23.19
C ASN A 96 -26.36 -13.71 -23.74
N VAL A 97 -26.11 -14.80 -24.46
CA VAL A 97 -27.11 -15.83 -24.72
C VAL A 97 -26.48 -17.12 -24.19
N ALA A 98 -26.87 -17.51 -22.97
CA ALA A 98 -26.66 -18.87 -22.50
C ALA A 98 -27.36 -19.83 -23.50
N PRO A 99 -26.70 -20.91 -23.96
CA PRO A 99 -27.34 -21.85 -24.88
C PRO A 99 -28.49 -22.59 -24.18
N PRO A 100 -29.58 -22.92 -24.90
CA PRO A 100 -30.75 -23.58 -24.32
C PRO A 100 -30.42 -25.02 -23.89
N SER A 101 -31.04 -25.43 -22.77
CA SER A 101 -31.05 -26.81 -22.28
C SER A 101 -31.60 -27.78 -23.33
N ASN A 102 -30.85 -28.85 -23.62
CA ASN A 102 -31.34 -30.10 -24.16
C ASN A 102 -30.72 -31.25 -23.38
#